data_AF-Q86EE0-F1
#
_entry.id   AF-Q86EE0-F1
#
_cell.length_a   1.000
_cell.length_b   1.000
_cell.length_c   1.000
_cell.angle_alpha   90.00
_cell.angle_beta   90.00
_cell.angle_gamma   90.00
#
_symmetry.space_group_name_H-M   'P 1'
#
loop_
_entity.id
_entity.type
_entity.pdbx_description
1 polymer ?
#
loop_
_entity_poly.entity_id
_entity_poly.type
_entity_poly.pdbx_seq_one_letter_code
_entity_poly.pdbx_strand_id
1 'polypeptide(L)'
;MSVYGLYVISESGSLQFYYDHSDVNVEVEKKYDFPLPFHFKAVDGRIVVDFGACDDVKIGYTVISVDGITAKGTSLEDNRDILKVFSDKDNFPLTIKLGRPRLRPNDRIHLASMFHPLHSMARLLSYSGFWIQFDCTS
;
A
#
# COMPACT_ATOMS: atom_id res chain seq x y z
N MET A 1 8.35 4.16 -21.33
CA MET A 1 7.29 3.61 -20.44
C MET A 1 7.87 2.43 -19.69
N SER A 2 7.88 2.47 -18.37
CA SER A 2 8.31 1.33 -17.54
C SER A 2 7.10 0.45 -17.21
N VAL A 3 7.29 -0.88 -17.30
CA VAL A 3 6.30 -1.84 -16.79
C VAL A 3 6.49 -1.91 -15.28
N TYR A 4 5.44 -1.60 -14.51
CA TYR A 4 5.49 -1.64 -13.04
C TYR A 4 5.25 -3.05 -12.48
N GLY A 5 4.40 -3.84 -13.14
CA GLY A 5 4.13 -5.21 -12.76
C GLY A 5 3.22 -5.92 -13.76
N LEU A 6 3.22 -7.25 -13.68
CA LEU A 6 2.44 -8.18 -14.47
C LEU A 6 1.59 -9.02 -13.52
N TYR A 7 0.30 -9.18 -13.82
CA TYR A 7 -0.62 -10.01 -13.05
C TYR A 7 -1.35 -10.93 -14.02
N VAL A 8 -1.27 -12.24 -13.78
CA VAL A 8 -1.98 -13.27 -14.54
C VAL A 8 -3.09 -13.82 -13.67
N ILE A 9 -4.33 -13.55 -14.09
CA ILE A 9 -5.55 -13.89 -13.37
C ILE A 9 -6.29 -14.98 -14.15
N SER A 10 -6.73 -16.01 -13.44
CA SER A 10 -7.57 -17.09 -13.97
C SER A 10 -8.95 -16.58 -14.40
N GLU A 11 -9.65 -17.35 -15.23
CA GLU A 11 -11.07 -17.11 -15.52
C GLU A 11 -11.92 -17.13 -14.25
N SER A 12 -11.55 -17.93 -13.26
CA SER A 12 -12.20 -17.98 -11.94
C SER A 12 -11.90 -16.77 -11.03
N GLY A 13 -11.08 -15.82 -11.47
CA GLY A 13 -10.68 -14.64 -10.67
C GLY A 13 -9.57 -14.88 -9.65
N SER A 14 -8.92 -16.05 -9.67
CA SER A 14 -7.75 -16.34 -8.83
C SER A 14 -6.46 -15.81 -9.45
N LEU A 15 -5.58 -15.22 -8.62
CA LEU A 15 -4.25 -14.81 -9.05
C LEU A 15 -3.34 -16.04 -9.21
N GLN A 16 -2.88 -16.31 -10.43
CA GLN A 16 -2.02 -17.47 -10.73
C GLN A 16 -0.53 -17.10 -10.70
N PHE A 17 -0.21 -15.93 -11.25
CA PHE A 17 1.15 -15.44 -11.31
C PHE A 17 1.16 -13.92 -11.17
N TYR A 18 2.17 -13.41 -10.48
CA TYR A 18 2.46 -11.98 -10.48
C TYR A 18 3.96 -11.77 -10.58
N TYR A 19 4.34 -10.70 -11.27
CA TYR A 19 5.70 -10.19 -11.30
C TYR A 19 5.66 -8.70 -11.02
N ASP A 20 6.47 -8.24 -10.08
CA ASP A 20 6.53 -6.85 -9.67
C ASP A 20 7.92 -6.33 -10.00
N HIS A 21 7.99 -5.31 -10.84
CA HIS A 21 9.24 -4.67 -11.26
C HIS A 21 9.39 -3.28 -10.63
N SER A 22 8.54 -2.95 -9.65
CA SER A 22 8.56 -1.65 -8.99
C SER A 22 9.67 -1.57 -7.91
N ASP A 23 10.92 -1.42 -8.35
CA ASP A 23 12.06 -1.20 -7.44
C ASP A 23 12.14 0.23 -6.88
N VAL A 24 11.29 1.15 -7.36
CA VAL A 24 11.28 2.55 -6.92
C VAL A 24 10.53 2.68 -5.58
N ASN A 25 11.15 2.19 -4.51
CA ASN A 25 10.73 2.50 -3.15
C ASN A 25 11.16 3.93 -2.84
N VAL A 26 10.22 4.87 -2.94
CA VAL A 26 10.42 6.21 -2.41
C VAL A 26 10.28 6.10 -0.89
N GLU A 27 11.42 5.94 -0.23
CA GLU A 27 11.54 5.93 1.24
C GLU A 27 12.07 7.29 1.68
N VAL A 28 11.38 7.90 2.63
CA VAL A 28 11.73 9.19 3.22
C VAL A 28 12.08 8.95 4.67
N GLU A 29 13.36 9.09 4.99
CA GLU A 29 13.86 9.06 6.37
C GLU A 29 14.05 10.50 6.85
N LYS A 30 13.29 10.89 7.87
CA LYS A 30 13.43 12.22 8.49
C LYS A 30 13.36 12.10 10.01
N LYS A 31 14.04 13.03 10.68
CA LYS A 31 13.95 13.22 12.13
C LYS A 31 12.78 14.15 12.43
N TYR A 32 12.00 13.79 13.43
CA TYR A 32 10.83 14.54 13.87
C TYR A 32 10.93 14.86 15.36
N ASP A 33 10.52 16.08 15.69
CA ASP A 33 10.36 16.55 17.06
C ASP A 33 8.88 16.55 17.46
N PHE A 34 8.61 16.67 18.77
CA PHE A 34 7.25 16.74 19.28
C PHE A 34 6.67 18.18 19.16
N PRO A 35 5.42 18.36 18.71
CA PRO A 35 4.47 17.36 18.24
C PRO A 35 4.71 16.97 16.77
N LEU A 36 4.39 15.71 16.44
CA LEU A 36 4.38 15.26 15.04
C LEU A 36 3.39 16.10 14.22
N PRO A 37 3.78 16.57 13.02
CA PRO A 37 2.88 17.34 12.14
C PRO A 37 1.83 16.47 11.43
N PHE A 38 1.88 15.15 11.60
CA PHE A 38 1.04 14.18 10.90
C PHE A 38 0.03 13.52 11.82
N HIS A 39 -1.14 13.19 11.26
CA HIS A 39 -2.05 12.25 11.89
C HIS A 39 -1.88 10.86 11.30
N PHE A 40 -1.65 9.88 12.16
CA PHE A 40 -1.52 8.48 11.81
C PHE A 40 -2.80 7.70 12.09
N LYS A 41 -3.11 6.73 11.24
CA LYS A 41 -4.25 5.81 11.38
C LYS A 41 -3.81 4.38 11.11
N ALA A 42 -4.34 3.44 11.88
CA ALA A 42 -4.14 2.02 11.62
C ALA A 42 -5.13 1.54 10.53
N VAL A 43 -4.61 1.06 9.40
CA VAL A 43 -5.38 0.51 8.27
C VAL A 43 -4.75 -0.82 7.86
N ASP A 44 -5.56 -1.89 7.81
CA ASP A 44 -5.16 -3.26 7.41
C ASP A 44 -3.91 -3.81 8.11
N GLY A 45 -3.77 -3.44 9.39
CA GLY A 45 -2.64 -3.83 10.25
C GLY A 45 -1.36 -3.06 9.95
N ARG A 46 -1.43 -1.87 9.35
CA ARG A 46 -0.30 -0.96 9.12
C ARG A 46 -0.64 0.44 9.61
N ILE A 47 0.38 1.21 9.96
CA ILE A 47 0.19 2.61 10.35
C ILE A 47 0.48 3.51 9.16
N VAL A 48 -0.57 4.20 8.73
CA VAL A 48 -0.61 5.02 7.53
C VAL A 48 -0.80 6.49 7.92
N VAL A 49 -0.16 7.39 7.18
CA VAL A 49 -0.38 8.84 7.29
C VAL A 49 -1.74 9.17 6.69
N ASP A 50 -2.67 9.63 7.52
CA ASP A 50 -4.04 10.01 7.15
C ASP A 50 -4.13 11.50 6.79
N PHE A 51 -3.47 12.37 7.58
CA PHE A 51 -3.51 13.82 7.39
C PHE A 51 -2.15 14.48 7.61
N GLY A 52 -1.89 15.59 6.89
CA GLY A 52 -0.71 16.43 7.06
C GLY A 52 0.40 16.22 6.02
N ALA A 53 0.11 16.18 4.71
CA ALA A 53 1.17 16.09 3.71
C ALA A 53 2.11 17.31 3.80
N CYS A 54 3.36 17.09 4.21
CA CYS A 54 4.38 18.12 4.26
C CYS A 54 5.68 17.57 3.64
N ASP A 55 6.34 18.41 2.86
CA ASP A 55 7.53 18.09 2.06
C ASP A 55 7.35 16.89 1.10
N ASP A 56 8.06 15.79 1.39
CA ASP A 56 8.18 14.58 0.57
C ASP A 56 7.23 13.46 1.04
N VAL A 57 6.58 13.65 2.20
CA VAL A 57 5.66 12.68 2.79
C VAL A 57 4.26 12.92 2.23
N LYS A 58 3.73 11.90 1.54
CA LYS A 58 2.37 11.94 0.99
C LYS A 58 1.41 11.16 1.87
N ILE A 59 0.13 11.53 1.78
CA ILE A 59 -0.97 10.76 2.37
C ILE A 59 -0.93 9.34 1.81
N GLY A 60 -1.18 8.36 2.66
CA GLY A 60 -1.11 6.94 2.29
C GLY A 60 0.28 6.29 2.48
N TYR A 61 1.30 7.04 2.91
CA TYR A 61 2.59 6.46 3.26
C TYR A 61 2.47 5.67 4.57
N THR A 62 3.13 4.53 4.63
CA THR A 62 3.20 3.67 5.81
C THR A 62 4.52 3.90 6.55
N VAL A 63 4.49 3.72 7.87
CA VAL A 63 5.70 3.61 8.68
C VAL A 63 6.41 2.30 8.37
N ILE A 64 7.68 2.37 7.96
CA ILE A 64 8.54 1.21 7.66
C ILE A 64 9.43 0.89 8.86
N SER A 65 10.03 1.92 9.46
CA SER A 65 10.84 1.78 10.67
C SER A 65 10.83 3.05 11.51
N VAL A 66 11.02 2.91 12.81
CA VAL A 66 11.19 4.00 13.77
C VAL A 66 12.54 3.77 14.48
N ASP A 67 13.43 4.76 14.45
CA ASP A 67 14.81 4.70 14.97
C ASP A 67 15.62 3.48 14.52
N GLY A 68 15.43 3.07 13.27
CA GLY A 68 16.09 1.90 12.70
C GLY A 68 15.47 0.56 13.09
N ILE A 69 14.44 0.55 13.94
CA ILE A 69 13.69 -0.66 14.29
C ILE A 69 12.53 -0.81 13.31
N THR A 70 12.46 -1.95 12.63
CA THR A 70 11.43 -2.25 11.63
C THR A 70 10.04 -2.31 12.27
N ALA A 71 9.03 -1.78 11.56
CA ALA A 71 7.63 -1.88 11.95
C ALA A 71 7.04 -3.19 11.45
N LYS A 72 6.48 -3.99 12.36
CA LYS A 72 5.73 -5.22 12.06
C LYS A 72 4.24 -4.92 12.10
N GLY A 73 3.80 -4.15 11.12
CA GLY A 73 2.41 -3.73 11.02
C GLY A 73 2.08 -2.56 11.95
N THR A 74 1.30 -2.79 13.01
CA THR A 74 0.91 -1.76 13.99
C THR A 74 1.87 -1.64 15.17
N SER A 75 2.72 -2.65 15.37
CA SER A 75 3.66 -2.72 16.48
C SER A 75 5.09 -2.75 15.95
N LEU A 76 6.03 -2.27 16.76
CA LEU A 76 7.46 -2.36 16.51
C LEU A 76 7.96 -3.78 16.83
N GLU A 77 9.13 -4.19 16.31
CA GLU A 77 9.75 -5.49 16.68
C GLU A 77 9.93 -5.65 18.21
N ASP A 78 10.04 -4.54 18.95
CA ASP A 78 10.10 -4.50 20.42
C ASP A 78 8.75 -4.76 21.14
N ASN A 79 7.68 -5.12 20.41
CA ASN A 79 6.30 -5.26 20.90
C ASN A 79 5.66 -3.99 21.46
N ARG A 80 6.25 -2.81 21.19
CA ARG A 80 5.64 -1.52 21.53
C ARG A 80 4.69 -1.08 20.42
N ASP A 81 3.53 -0.55 20.80
CA ASP A 81 2.61 0.05 19.82
C ASP A 81 3.15 1.39 19.35
N ILE A 82 3.33 1.53 18.04
CA ILE A 82 3.92 2.72 17.43
C ILE A 82 3.07 3.98 17.71
N LEU A 83 1.74 3.85 17.79
CA LEU A 83 0.84 4.96 18.16
C LEU A 83 1.08 5.47 19.58
N LYS A 84 1.39 4.58 20.53
CA LYS A 84 1.73 4.96 21.92
C LYS A 84 3.09 5.65 21.95
N VAL A 85 4.06 5.10 21.23
CA VAL A 85 5.41 5.68 21.08
C VAL A 85 5.37 7.10 20.53
N PHE A 86 4.47 7.38 19.58
CA PHE A 86 4.27 8.73 19.04
C PHE A 86 3.49 9.68 19.96
N SER A 87 2.79 9.15 20.96
CA SER A 87 2.05 9.95 21.95
C SER A 87 2.95 10.40 23.10
N ASP A 88 4.00 9.63 23.41
CA ASP A 88 4.93 9.90 24.51
C ASP A 88 5.97 10.95 24.11
N LYS A 89 5.91 12.14 24.73
CA LYS A 89 6.84 13.25 24.47
C LYS A 89 8.30 12.92 24.80
N ASP A 90 8.53 12.05 25.78
CA ASP A 90 9.87 11.70 26.27
C ASP A 90 10.69 10.86 25.27
N ASN A 91 10.02 10.28 24.26
CA ASN A 91 10.69 9.47 23.25
C ASN A 91 11.28 10.31 22.10
N PHE A 92 10.97 11.60 22.01
CA PHE A 92 11.48 12.47 20.96
C PHE A 92 12.88 12.99 21.28
N PRO A 93 13.77 13.16 20.27
CA PRO A 93 13.52 13.11 18.82
C PRO A 93 13.55 11.70 18.20
N LEU A 94 12.65 11.45 17.23
CA LEU A 94 12.51 10.15 16.54
C LEU A 94 12.87 10.24 15.06
N THR A 95 13.60 9.24 14.57
CA THR A 95 13.88 9.08 13.14
C THR A 95 12.86 8.12 12.55
N ILE A 96 11.96 8.62 11.70
CA ILE A 96 10.90 7.81 11.11
C ILE A 96 11.17 7.62 9.62
N LYS A 97 11.22 6.36 9.19
CA LYS A 97 11.21 5.98 7.77
C LYS A 97 9.77 5.76 7.31
N LEU A 98 9.33 6.62 6.40
CA LEU A 98 8.03 6.54 5.75
C LEU A 98 8.22 6.13 4.30
N GLY A 99 7.29 5.35 3.76
CA GLY A 99 7.33 5.01 2.34
C GLY A 99 6.02 4.46 1.83
N ARG A 100 5.99 4.11 0.55
CA ARG A 100 4.79 3.49 -0.04
C ARG A 100 4.57 2.09 0.54
N PRO A 101 3.34 1.74 0.93
CA PRO A 101 3.06 0.40 1.44
C PRO A 101 3.26 -0.63 0.33
N ARG A 102 4.09 -1.64 0.59
CA ARG A 102 4.25 -2.77 -0.34
C ARG A 102 3.03 -3.68 -0.25
N LEU A 103 2.46 -4.03 -1.41
CA LEU A 103 1.36 -5.00 -1.47
C LEU A 103 1.82 -6.38 -1.03
N ARG A 104 1.22 -6.93 0.03
CA ARG A 104 1.47 -8.32 0.46
C ARG A 104 0.86 -9.29 -0.55
N PRO A 105 1.32 -10.55 -0.60
CA PRO A 105 0.70 -11.56 -1.45
C PRO A 105 -0.82 -11.67 -1.25
N ASN A 106 -1.30 -11.60 0.00
CA ASN A 106 -2.73 -11.63 0.30
C ASN A 106 -3.47 -10.40 -0.26
N ASP A 107 -2.89 -9.20 -0.13
CA ASP A 107 -3.48 -7.97 -0.68
C ASP A 107 -3.57 -8.08 -2.22
N ARG A 108 -2.58 -8.69 -2.87
CA ARG A 108 -2.56 -8.93 -4.33
C ARG A 108 -3.64 -9.92 -4.77
N ILE A 109 -3.82 -11.01 -4.03
CA ILE A 109 -4.91 -11.97 -4.28
C ILE A 109 -6.26 -11.25 -4.18
N HIS A 110 -6.45 -10.43 -3.15
CA HIS A 110 -7.67 -9.67 -2.96
C HIS A 110 -7.94 -8.70 -4.11
N LEU A 111 -6.91 -7.95 -4.55
CA LEU A 111 -7.00 -7.06 -5.71
C LEU A 111 -7.35 -7.82 -7.00
N ALA A 112 -6.75 -9.00 -7.23
CA ALA A 112 -7.06 -9.83 -8.39
C ALA A 112 -8.52 -10.34 -8.36
N SER A 113 -9.00 -10.76 -7.19
CA SER A 113 -10.38 -11.21 -7.01
C SER A 113 -11.40 -10.07 -7.15
N MET A 114 -11.03 -8.83 -6.81
CA MET A 114 -11.85 -7.64 -7.07
C MET A 114 -11.85 -7.23 -8.54
N PHE A 115 -10.74 -7.46 -9.25
CA PHE A 115 -10.62 -7.08 -10.66
C PHE A 115 -11.55 -7.89 -11.56
N HIS A 116 -11.72 -9.18 -11.29
CA HIS A 116 -12.60 -10.06 -12.08
C HIS A 116 -14.06 -9.56 -12.19
N PRO A 117 -14.78 -9.26 -11.09
CA PRO A 117 -16.13 -8.72 -11.16
C PRO A 117 -16.16 -7.29 -11.74
N LEU A 118 -15.13 -6.47 -11.50
CA LEU A 118 -15.06 -5.14 -12.09
C LEU A 118 -14.96 -5.21 -13.63
N HIS A 119 -14.17 -6.15 -14.15
CA HIS A 119 -14.06 -6.42 -15.58
C HIS A 119 -15.39 -6.94 -16.16
N SER A 120 -16.07 -7.88 -15.50
CA SER A 120 -17.36 -8.38 -15.98
C SER A 120 -18.45 -7.31 -15.96
N MET A 121 -18.50 -6.48 -14.91
CA MET A 121 -19.39 -5.31 -14.83
C MET A 121 -19.10 -4.29 -15.93
N ALA A 122 -17.81 -3.98 -16.17
CA ALA A 122 -17.42 -3.09 -17.26
C ALA A 122 -17.91 -3.62 -18.62
N ARG A 123 -17.82 -4.93 -18.86
CA ARG A 123 -18.32 -5.58 -20.08
C ARG A 123 -19.83 -5.48 -20.22
N LEU A 124 -20.57 -5.69 -19.14
CA LEU A 124 -22.03 -5.59 -19.12
C LEU A 124 -22.50 -4.15 -19.37
N LEU A 125 -21.86 -3.17 -18.73
CA LEU A 125 -22.20 -1.76 -18.85
C LEU A 125 -21.71 -1.13 -20.16
N SER A 126 -20.69 -1.71 -20.80
CA SER A 126 -20.18 -1.30 -22.11
C SER A 126 -21.06 -1.74 -23.28
N TYR A 127 -22.30 -2.18 -23.05
CA TYR A 127 -23.27 -2.50 -24.10
C TYR A 127 -23.81 -1.24 -24.80
N SER A 128 -22.92 -0.50 -25.47
CA SER A 128 -23.21 0.13 -26.76
C SER A 128 -22.78 -0.86 -27.84
N GLY A 129 -23.71 -1.32 -28.66
CA GLY A 129 -23.45 -2.24 -29.77
C GLY A 129 -22.57 -1.63 -30.86
N PHE A 130 -21.26 -1.52 -30.60
CA PHE A 130 -20.27 -1.18 -31.60
C PHE A 130 -18.91 -1.80 -31.24
N TRP A 131 -18.66 -2.97 -31.83
CA TRP A 131 -17.36 -3.55 -32.11
C TRP A 131 -16.33 -3.56 -30.97
N ILE A 132 -16.29 -4.65 -30.18
CA ILE A 132 -15.08 -5.45 -29.95
C ILE A 132 -15.59 -6.85 -29.56
N GLN A 133 -15.77 -7.68 -30.59
CA GLN A 133 -15.91 -9.11 -30.44
C GLN A 133 -14.49 -9.65 -30.34
N PHE A 134 -13.98 -9.83 -29.12
CA PHE A 134 -12.86 -10.74 -28.91
C PHE A 134 -13.44 -12.15 -29.07
N ASP A 135 -13.36 -12.65 -30.30
CA ASP A 135 -13.60 -14.06 -30.60
C ASP A 135 -12.63 -14.90 -29.76
N CYS A 136 -13.20 -15.58 -28.76
CA CYS A 136 -12.57 -16.75 -28.17
C CYS A 136 -12.88 -17.94 -29.09
N THR A 137 -12.06 -18.11 -30.12
CA THR A 137 -11.96 -19.37 -30.88
C THR A 137 -10.49 -19.69 -31.08
N SER A 138 -9.92 -20.53 -30.21
CA SER A 138 -9.66 -21.95 -30.52
C SER A 138 -9.02 -22.66 -29.33
#